data_AF-A0A963EYL2-F1
#
_entry.id   AF-A0A963EYL2-F1
#
_cell.length_a   1.000
_cell.length_b   1.000
_cell.length_c   1.000
_cell.angle_alpha   90.00
_cell.angle_beta   90.00
_cell.angle_gamma   90.00
#
_symmetry.space_group_name_H-M   'P 1'
#
loop_
_entity.id
_entity.type
_entity.pdbx_description
1 polymer ?
#
loop_
_entity_poly.entity_id
_entity_poly.type
_entity_poly.pdbx_seq_one_letter_code
_entity_poly.pdbx_strand_id
1 'polypeptide(L)'
;SGTLPLSEASFAQLKGEREELVKLLQFALWRLEALRHWSRDTIWDDLKSLADSLEVKIKDLLAPLFVAIAGSSASFSVVDSMELLGPDMSRARLRHAIEVLGGVSKKAAKRLEKEYQQLTGA
;
A
#
# COMPACT_ATOMS: atom_id res chain seq x y z
N SER A 1 6.15 -0.76 20.55
CA SER A 1 6.29 -1.40 19.22
C SER A 1 5.36 -0.70 18.25
N GLY A 2 5.78 -0.47 17.01
CA GLY A 2 4.96 0.23 15.99
C GLY A 2 4.04 -0.67 15.17
N THR A 3 4.13 -1.98 15.39
CA THR A 3 3.39 -3.02 14.65
C THR A 3 1.95 -3.11 15.16
N LEU A 4 0.99 -3.09 14.24
CA LEU A 4 -0.43 -3.22 14.53
C LEU A 4 -0.83 -4.70 14.62
N PRO A 5 -1.82 -5.08 15.45
CA PRO A 5 -2.30 -6.46 15.56
C PRO A 5 -3.22 -6.80 14.38
N LEU A 6 -2.67 -6.83 13.17
CA LEU A 6 -3.41 -7.13 11.95
C LEU A 6 -3.56 -8.64 11.74
N SER A 7 -4.67 -9.02 11.13
CA SER A 7 -4.93 -10.38 10.65
C SER A 7 -5.53 -10.31 9.25
N GLU A 8 -5.62 -11.44 8.55
CA GLU A 8 -6.32 -11.49 7.25
C GLU A 8 -7.76 -10.96 7.37
N ALA A 9 -8.44 -11.24 8.49
CA ALA A 9 -9.79 -10.75 8.78
C ALA A 9 -9.89 -9.21 8.84
N SER A 10 -8.79 -8.50 9.14
CA SER A 10 -8.75 -7.03 9.12
C SER A 10 -9.02 -6.45 7.73
N PHE A 11 -8.82 -7.24 6.66
CA PHE A 11 -9.02 -6.84 5.27
C PHE A 11 -10.29 -7.43 4.64
N ALA A 12 -11.04 -8.28 5.36
CA ALA A 12 -12.14 -9.06 4.80
C ALA A 12 -13.33 -8.23 4.28
N GLN A 13 -13.48 -6.99 4.74
CA GLN A 13 -14.53 -6.06 4.28
C GLN A 13 -14.12 -5.22 3.07
N LEU A 14 -12.85 -5.32 2.64
CA LEU A 14 -12.36 -4.59 1.49
C LEU A 14 -12.82 -5.25 0.20
N LYS A 15 -12.97 -4.44 -0.85
CA LYS A 15 -13.29 -4.93 -2.18
C LYS A 15 -12.07 -5.58 -2.81
N GLY A 16 -12.27 -6.71 -3.48
CA GLY A 16 -11.24 -7.43 -4.23
C GLY A 16 -10.75 -8.68 -3.52
N GLU A 17 -10.12 -9.56 -4.28
CA GLU A 17 -9.54 -10.79 -3.75
C GLU A 17 -8.21 -10.49 -3.05
N ARG A 18 -7.80 -11.39 -2.15
CA ARG A 18 -6.52 -11.28 -1.41
C ARG A 18 -5.32 -10.99 -2.30
N GLU A 19 -5.23 -11.64 -3.47
CA GLU A 19 -4.12 -11.39 -4.42
C GLU A 19 -4.11 -9.96 -4.96
N GLU A 20 -5.28 -9.36 -5.17
CA GLU A 20 -5.39 -7.99 -5.65
C GLU A 20 -5.05 -6.99 -4.53
N LEU A 21 -5.49 -7.23 -3.30
CA LEU A 21 -5.09 -6.42 -2.15
C LEU A 21 -3.57 -6.44 -1.94
N VAL A 22 -2.95 -7.62 -2.05
CA VAL A 22 -1.49 -7.77 -1.97
C VAL A 22 -0.80 -7.01 -3.10
N LYS A 23 -1.31 -7.08 -4.33
CA LYS A 23 -0.78 -6.30 -5.47
C LYS A 23 -0.84 -4.80 -5.20
N LEU A 24 -1.99 -4.28 -4.75
CA LEU A 24 -2.16 -2.86 -4.45
C LEU A 24 -1.19 -2.39 -3.36
N LEU A 25 -1.09 -3.14 -2.26
CA LEU A 25 -0.16 -2.85 -1.17
C LEU A 25 1.31 -2.91 -1.63
N GLN A 26 1.66 -3.90 -2.45
CA GLN A 26 3.03 -4.06 -2.96
C GLN A 26 3.43 -2.92 -3.89
N PHE A 27 2.55 -2.50 -4.78
CA PHE A 27 2.83 -1.39 -5.70
C PHE A 27 2.90 -0.06 -4.97
N ALA A 28 2.01 0.17 -3.99
CA ALA A 28 2.09 1.33 -3.12
C ALA A 28 3.41 1.34 -2.34
N LEU A 29 3.81 0.21 -1.76
CA LEU A 29 5.09 0.09 -1.05
C LEU A 29 6.27 0.46 -1.96
N TRP A 30 6.37 -0.09 -3.16
CA TRP A 30 7.45 0.25 -4.09
C TRP A 30 7.48 1.72 -4.49
N ARG A 31 6.31 2.32 -4.71
CA ARG A 31 6.22 3.76 -4.99
C ARG A 31 6.75 4.58 -3.80
N LEU A 32 6.32 4.24 -2.60
CA LEU A 32 6.72 4.93 -1.37
C LEU A 32 8.18 4.69 -0.99
N GLU A 33 8.78 3.56 -1.38
CA GLU A 33 10.21 3.27 -1.22
C GLU A 33 11.07 4.14 -2.15
N ALA A 34 10.56 4.48 -3.34
CA ALA A 34 11.25 5.33 -4.31
C ALA A 34 11.21 6.83 -3.94
N LEU A 35 10.31 7.24 -3.05
CA LEU A 35 10.20 8.65 -2.61
C LEU A 35 11.47 9.15 -1.93
N ARG A 36 12.00 10.26 -2.44
CA ARG A 36 13.14 11.01 -1.85
C ARG A 36 12.71 12.00 -0.78
N HIS A 37 11.53 12.60 -0.97
CA HIS A 37 10.95 13.59 -0.05
C HIS A 37 9.65 13.05 0.51
N TRP A 38 9.58 12.93 1.83
CA TRP A 38 8.43 12.41 2.55
C TRP A 38 7.58 13.56 3.07
N SER A 39 6.47 13.83 2.40
CA SER A 39 5.47 14.84 2.77
C SER A 39 4.09 14.35 2.36
N ARG A 40 3.04 14.92 2.94
CA ARG A 40 1.65 14.62 2.59
C ARG A 40 1.42 14.73 1.07
N ASP A 41 1.83 15.85 0.49
CA ASP A 41 1.56 16.14 -0.92
C ASP A 41 2.30 15.16 -1.84
N THR A 42 3.59 14.90 -1.58
CA THR A 42 4.35 13.93 -2.38
C THR A 42 3.80 12.51 -2.29
N ILE A 43 3.37 12.09 -1.10
CA ILE A 43 2.73 10.77 -0.91
C ILE A 43 1.40 10.71 -1.65
N TRP A 44 0.56 11.75 -1.53
CA TRP A 44 -0.74 11.81 -2.19
C TRP A 44 -0.60 11.74 -3.71
N ASP A 45 0.27 12.56 -4.29
CA ASP A 45 0.44 12.65 -5.74
C ASP A 45 0.95 11.33 -6.32
N ASP A 46 1.89 10.65 -5.65
CA ASP A 46 2.42 9.36 -6.08
C ASP A 46 1.38 8.23 -5.99
N LEU A 47 0.57 8.20 -4.93
CA LEU A 47 -0.52 7.24 -4.78
C LEU A 47 -1.65 7.52 -5.78
N LYS A 48 -1.96 8.79 -6.03
CA LYS A 48 -2.94 9.21 -7.03
C LYS A 48 -2.49 8.80 -8.43
N SER A 49 -1.24 9.12 -8.80
CA SER A 49 -0.66 8.69 -10.07
C SER A 49 -0.66 7.18 -10.22
N LEU A 50 -0.32 6.42 -9.17
CA LEU A 50 -0.39 4.97 -9.20
C LEU A 50 -1.82 4.44 -9.42
N ALA A 51 -2.83 5.03 -8.76
CA ALA A 51 -4.23 4.64 -8.96
C ALA A 51 -4.67 4.91 -10.40
N ASP A 52 -4.30 6.07 -10.95
CA ASP A 52 -4.62 6.47 -12.33
C ASP A 52 -3.95 5.51 -13.34
N SER A 53 -2.68 5.16 -13.15
CA SER A 53 -1.97 4.17 -14.01
C SER A 53 -2.56 2.76 -13.93
N LEU A 54 -3.08 2.38 -12.77
CA LEU A 54 -3.75 1.10 -12.55
C LEU A 54 -5.20 1.08 -13.04
N GLU A 55 -5.74 2.23 -13.48
CA GLU A 55 -7.15 2.42 -13.81
C GLU A 55 -8.11 2.03 -12.68
N VAL A 56 -7.67 2.18 -11.42
CA VAL A 56 -8.47 1.92 -10.23
C VAL A 56 -8.89 3.22 -9.57
N LYS A 57 -10.04 3.22 -8.88
CA LYS A 57 -10.45 4.39 -8.11
C LYS A 57 -9.47 4.60 -6.95
N ILE A 58 -9.04 5.84 -6.73
CA ILE A 58 -8.12 6.18 -5.63
C ILE A 58 -8.60 5.64 -4.26
N LYS A 59 -9.90 5.66 -4.00
CA LYS A 59 -10.47 5.08 -2.76
C LYS A 59 -10.24 3.57 -2.62
N ASP A 60 -10.24 2.84 -3.73
CA ASP A 60 -10.06 1.38 -3.75
C ASP A 60 -8.57 1.06 -3.54
N LEU A 61 -7.66 1.88 -4.07
CA LEU A 61 -6.22 1.81 -3.75
C LEU A 61 -5.95 2.14 -2.28
N LEU A 62 -6.53 3.22 -1.74
CA LEU A 62 -6.26 3.68 -0.38
C LEU A 62 -6.87 2.78 0.71
N ALA A 63 -7.96 2.08 0.42
CA ALA A 63 -8.65 1.24 1.41
C ALA A 63 -7.73 0.22 2.13
N PRO A 64 -6.90 -0.59 1.45
CA PRO A 64 -5.94 -1.46 2.12
C PRO A 64 -4.82 -0.69 2.84
N LEU A 65 -4.44 0.50 2.37
CA LEU A 65 -3.45 1.35 3.06
C LEU A 65 -3.99 1.86 4.40
N PHE A 66 -5.28 2.22 4.48
CA PHE A 66 -5.91 2.62 5.74
C PHE A 66 -5.77 1.52 6.80
N VAL A 67 -6.11 0.28 6.45
CA VAL A 67 -5.97 -0.87 7.37
C VAL A 67 -4.51 -1.11 7.73
N ALA A 68 -3.60 -1.08 6.75
CA ALA A 68 -2.17 -1.31 6.99
C ALA A 68 -1.54 -0.24 7.89
N ILE A 69 -1.90 1.04 7.71
CA ILE A 69 -1.28 2.16 8.40
C ILE A 69 -1.97 2.50 9.72
N ALA A 70 -3.31 2.47 9.78
CA ALA A 70 -4.09 2.91 10.93
C ALA A 70 -4.72 1.75 11.72
N GLY A 71 -4.73 0.53 11.17
CA GLY A 71 -5.35 -0.64 11.80
C GLY A 71 -6.88 -0.67 11.68
N SER A 72 -7.47 0.30 10.99
CA SER A 72 -8.89 0.40 10.74
C SER A 72 -9.15 0.99 9.36
N SER A 73 -10.34 0.72 8.81
CA SER A 73 -10.86 1.38 7.60
C SER A 73 -11.49 2.76 7.89
N ALA A 74 -11.56 3.14 9.18
CA ALA A 74 -12.14 4.40 9.65
C ALA A 74 -11.04 5.27 10.24
N SER A 75 -10.43 6.12 9.41
CA SER A 75 -9.49 7.16 9.84
C SER A 75 -9.70 8.43 9.02
N PHE A 76 -9.28 9.57 9.57
CA PHE A 76 -9.48 10.88 8.97
C PHE A 76 -8.71 11.05 7.66
N SER A 77 -7.48 10.51 7.58
CA SER A 77 -6.64 10.55 6.37
C SER A 77 -5.42 9.64 6.54
N VAL A 78 -5.28 8.66 5.63
CA VAL A 78 -4.12 7.73 5.65
C VAL A 78 -2.82 8.43 5.29
N VAL A 79 -2.86 9.40 4.39
CA VAL A 79 -1.67 10.13 3.94
C VAL A 79 -1.12 11.02 5.05
N ASP A 80 -1.99 11.69 5.80
CA ASP A 80 -1.58 12.47 6.98
C ASP A 80 -0.97 11.57 8.06
N SER A 81 -1.56 10.39 8.25
CA SER A 81 -1.03 9.39 9.17
C SER A 81 0.38 8.95 8.73
N MET A 82 0.62 8.79 7.43
CA MET A 82 1.93 8.41 6.90
C MET A 82 2.97 9.53 7.03
N GLU A 83 2.60 10.79 6.81
CA GLU A 83 3.49 11.92 7.06
C GLU A 83 3.91 11.97 8.53
N LEU A 84 2.96 11.84 9.46
CA LEU A 84 3.22 11.86 10.90
C LEU A 84 4.08 10.67 11.38
N LEU A 85 3.83 9.47 10.85
CA LEU A 85 4.59 8.26 11.19
C LEU A 85 6.01 8.26 10.60
N GLY A 86 6.20 8.97 9.49
CA GLY A 86 7.44 8.97 8.75
C GLY A 86 7.65 7.72 7.88
N PRO A 87 8.66 7.76 6.98
CA PRO A 87 8.87 6.78 5.93
C PRO A 87 9.09 5.36 6.45
N ASP A 88 9.93 5.21 7.46
CA ASP A 88 10.36 3.88 7.94
C ASP A 88 9.19 3.10 8.54
N MET A 89 8.39 3.76 9.39
CA MET A 89 7.25 3.12 10.03
C MET A 89 6.13 2.82 9.02
N SER A 90 5.83 3.74 8.11
CA SER A 90 4.84 3.50 7.06
C SER A 90 5.22 2.34 6.16
N ARG A 91 6.48 2.29 5.69
CA ARG A 91 6.99 1.18 4.87
C ARG A 91 6.97 -0.15 5.63
N ALA A 92 7.38 -0.15 6.91
CA ALA A 92 7.34 -1.35 7.75
C ALA A 92 5.90 -1.87 7.95
N ARG A 93 4.93 -0.98 8.18
CA ARG A 93 3.52 -1.35 8.31
C ARG A 93 2.93 -1.94 7.03
N LEU A 94 3.29 -1.40 5.86
CA LEU A 94 2.88 -1.96 4.58
C LEU A 94 3.48 -3.35 4.34
N ARG A 95 4.77 -3.55 4.63
CA ARG A 95 5.41 -4.89 4.56
C ARG A 95 4.71 -5.89 5.47
N HIS A 96 4.41 -5.48 6.70
CA HIS A 96 3.69 -6.33 7.64
C HIS A 96 2.27 -6.70 7.15
N ALA A 97 1.53 -5.75 6.58
CA ALA A 97 0.22 -6.03 5.99
C ALA A 97 0.30 -7.04 4.83
N ILE A 98 1.31 -6.92 3.98
CA ILE A 98 1.57 -7.87 2.88
C ILE A 98 1.86 -9.27 3.45
N GLU A 99 2.69 -9.38 4.50
CA GLU A 99 2.98 -10.65 5.18
C GLU A 99 1.72 -11.28 5.80
N VAL A 100 0.89 -10.48 6.46
CA VAL A 100 -0.39 -10.91 7.05
C VAL A 100 -1.35 -11.47 6.00
N LEU A 101 -1.32 -10.93 4.78
CA LEU A 101 -2.10 -11.41 3.64
C LEU A 101 -1.43 -12.59 2.89
N GLY A 102 -0.44 -13.24 3.50
CA GLY A 102 0.22 -14.43 2.95
C GLY A 102 1.49 -14.14 2.14
N GLY A 103 1.92 -12.88 2.09
CA GLY A 103 3.17 -12.45 1.44
C GLY A 103 3.17 -12.55 -0.08
N VAL A 104 4.34 -12.31 -0.67
CA VAL A 104 4.56 -12.40 -2.12
C VAL A 104 5.54 -13.53 -2.40
N SER A 105 5.07 -14.61 -3.05
CA SER A 105 5.95 -15.70 -3.48
C SER A 105 6.98 -15.24 -4.51
N LYS A 106 8.10 -15.94 -4.66
CA LYS A 106 9.13 -15.61 -5.67
C LYS A 106 8.57 -15.51 -7.10
N LYS A 107 7.59 -16.34 -7.45
CA LYS A 107 6.93 -16.31 -8.76
C LYS A 107 6.04 -15.08 -8.89
N ALA A 108 5.26 -14.76 -7.85
CA ALA A 108 4.42 -13.57 -7.82
C ALA A 108 5.25 -12.28 -7.86
N ALA A 109 6.37 -12.22 -7.14
CA ALA A 109 7.27 -11.06 -7.11
C ALA A 109 7.74 -10.68 -8.52
N LYS A 110 8.25 -11.64 -9.30
CA LYS A 110 8.68 -11.39 -10.69
C LYS A 110 7.55 -10.89 -11.59
N ARG A 111 6.34 -11.42 -11.42
CA ARG A 111 5.15 -10.99 -12.18
C ARG A 111 4.79 -9.54 -11.83
N LEU A 112 4.71 -9.26 -10.53
CA LEU A 112 4.38 -7.94 -10.00
C LEU A 112 5.42 -6.89 -10.39
N GLU A 113 6.71 -7.23 -10.34
CA GLU A 113 7.80 -6.33 -10.73
C GLU A 113 7.72 -5.96 -12.21
N LYS A 114 7.49 -6.94 -13.10
CA LYS A 114 7.29 -6.70 -14.53
C LYS A 114 6.09 -5.79 -14.79
N GLU A 115 4.97 -6.06 -14.12
CA GLU A 115 3.76 -5.26 -14.25
C GLU A 115 3.98 -3.83 -13.73
N TYR A 116 4.65 -3.67 -12.59
CA TYR A 116 4.98 -2.36 -12.03
C TYR A 116 5.93 -1.55 -12.93
N GLN A 117 6.93 -2.19 -13.56
CA GLN A 117 7.81 -1.55 -14.54
C GLN A 117 7.02 -1.03 -15.75
N GLN A 118 6.08 -1.84 -16.27
CA GLN A 118 5.21 -1.43 -17.38
C GLN A 118 4.34 -0.21 -17.04
N LEU A 119 3.87 -0.11 -15.79
CA LEU A 119 3.07 1.02 -15.31
C LEU A 119 3.89 2.29 -15.09
N THR A 120 5.14 2.15 -14.70
CA THR A 120 6.01 3.28 -14.32
C THR A 120 6.91 3.78 -15.43
N GLY A 121 6.92 3.10 -16.59
CA GLY A 121 7.67 3.53 -17.77
C GLY A 121 9.19 3.54 -17.57
N ALA A 122 9.69 2.74 -16.63
CA ALA A 122 11.11 2.58 -16.35
C ALA A 122 11.79 1.60 -17.33
#